data_AF-A0A530XD18-F1
#
_entry.id   AF-A0A530XD18-F1
#
_cell.length_a   1.000
_cell.length_b   1.000
_cell.length_c   1.000
_cell.angle_alpha   90.00
_cell.angle_beta   90.00
_cell.angle_gamma   90.00
#
_symmetry.space_group_name_H-M   'P 1'
#
loop_
_entity.id
_entity.type
_entity.pdbx_description
1 polymer ?
#
loop_
_entity_poly.entity_id
_entity_poly.type
_entity_poly.pdbx_seq_one_letter_code
_entity_poly.pdbx_strand_id
1 'polypeptide(L)'
;MRELPQGPTPPRNGGAIDTDLHLSRRAVLSGAGALALLSAAGCSTSGDGGMPVLDLDNTVTGSVPQMRPAISVDKNITGADVMYAALTDNGFNVPEVPYLKIKPEFRRQIVVDTTGEAPGTIVVHLKERMLYLVQPGGDAIRYGVGIGKDGFRWSGRANIQYGREWPTWTPPPEMIQRKPELVKWQGGQPGGLTNPLGARALYIYQDGKDTGYRIHGSPEWWSIGQAMSSGCVRLINQDIIDLYSRVSKKNPVVVM
;
A
#
# COMPACT_ATOMS: atom_id res chain seq x y z
N MET A 1 37.93 -12.52 54.91
CA MET A 1 36.89 -11.75 55.62
C MET A 1 36.90 -10.32 55.12
N ARG A 2 35.91 -9.96 54.30
CA ARG A 2 35.45 -8.59 54.01
C ARG A 2 34.07 -8.74 53.37
N GLU A 3 33.06 -8.30 54.10
CA GLU A 3 31.63 -8.49 53.80
C GLU A 3 31.15 -7.49 52.73
N LEU A 4 30.21 -7.93 51.89
CA LEU A 4 29.52 -7.12 50.89
C LEU A 4 28.23 -6.53 51.48
N PRO A 5 27.83 -5.28 51.16
CA PRO A 5 26.60 -4.69 51.67
C PRO A 5 25.37 -5.21 50.92
N GLN A 6 24.33 -5.56 51.68
CA GLN A 6 23.04 -6.03 51.18
C GLN A 6 22.14 -4.87 50.71
N GLY A 7 21.56 -5.01 49.52
CA GLY A 7 20.56 -4.09 48.99
C GLY A 7 19.15 -4.35 49.55
N PRO A 8 18.24 -3.35 49.48
CA PRO A 8 16.93 -3.41 50.14
C PRO A 8 15.93 -4.32 49.41
N THR A 9 15.12 -5.02 50.21
CA THR A 9 14.03 -5.93 49.84
C THR A 9 12.77 -5.19 49.38
N PRO A 10 11.99 -5.76 48.43
CA PRO A 10 10.71 -5.18 47.99
C PRO A 10 9.56 -5.50 48.98
N PRO A 11 8.52 -4.66 49.08
CA PRO A 11 7.40 -4.88 49.97
C PRO A 11 6.44 -5.97 49.46
N ARG A 12 5.87 -6.70 50.42
CA ARG A 12 4.90 -7.79 50.28
C ARG A 12 3.52 -7.27 49.90
N ASN A 13 2.90 -7.89 48.89
CA ASN A 13 1.46 -7.80 48.63
C ASN A 13 0.68 -8.62 49.68
N GLY A 14 -0.26 -7.97 50.35
CA GLY A 14 -1.25 -8.61 51.21
C GLY A 14 -2.56 -7.82 51.16
N GLY A 15 -3.68 -8.54 51.07
CA GLY A 15 -5.02 -7.98 51.27
C GLY A 15 -6.04 -8.39 50.21
N ALA A 16 -6.51 -9.64 50.27
CA ALA A 16 -7.84 -9.98 49.79
C ALA A 16 -8.87 -9.43 50.80
N ILE A 17 -9.90 -8.74 50.32
CA ILE A 17 -11.10 -8.50 51.11
C ILE A 17 -12.31 -8.74 50.21
N ASP A 18 -13.01 -9.78 50.60
CA ASP A 18 -14.34 -10.20 50.18
C ASP A 18 -15.37 -9.20 50.73
N THR A 19 -16.38 -8.81 49.94
CA THR A 19 -17.61 -8.26 50.50
C THR A 19 -18.81 -8.71 49.68
N ASP A 20 -19.68 -9.41 50.39
CA ASP A 20 -20.91 -10.05 49.96
C ASP A 20 -21.98 -9.11 49.40
N LEU A 21 -22.76 -9.73 48.52
CA LEU A 21 -24.15 -9.51 48.11
C LEU A 21 -25.07 -8.84 49.16
N HIS A 22 -25.98 -7.97 48.71
CA HIS A 22 -27.45 -8.20 48.77
C HIS A 22 -28.28 -7.00 48.22
N LEU A 23 -29.53 -7.32 47.82
CA LEU A 23 -30.67 -6.48 47.38
C LEU A 23 -30.75 -6.14 45.87
N SER A 24 -31.90 -6.25 45.18
CA SER A 24 -33.24 -6.76 45.49
C SER A 24 -34.03 -6.95 44.18
N ARG A 25 -35.05 -7.82 44.24
CA ARG A 25 -35.97 -8.24 43.18
C ARG A 25 -37.12 -7.24 42.96
N ARG A 26 -37.78 -7.36 41.79
CA ARG A 26 -39.02 -6.69 41.25
C ARG A 26 -38.70 -5.42 40.45
N ALA A 27 -39.19 -5.20 39.22
CA ALA A 27 -40.36 -5.70 38.47
C ALA A 27 -39.97 -5.81 36.97
N VAL A 28 -40.28 -6.87 36.20
CA VAL A 28 -41.58 -7.32 35.66
C VAL A 28 -42.42 -6.17 35.09
N LEU A 29 -42.48 -6.04 33.77
CA LEU A 29 -43.75 -6.19 33.04
C LEU A 29 -43.55 -6.30 31.52
N SER A 30 -44.31 -7.25 30.99
CA SER A 30 -44.36 -7.77 29.63
C SER A 30 -45.21 -6.89 28.69
N GLY A 31 -45.03 -7.06 27.38
CA GLY A 31 -45.96 -6.54 26.38
C GLY A 31 -45.79 -7.22 25.02
N ALA A 32 -46.41 -8.40 24.88
CA ALA A 32 -46.66 -9.06 23.60
C ALA A 32 -48.03 -8.62 23.06
N GLY A 33 -48.13 -8.32 21.76
CA GLY A 33 -49.38 -7.98 21.07
C GLY A 33 -49.41 -8.64 19.69
N ALA A 34 -50.48 -9.37 19.42
CA ALA A 34 -50.59 -10.45 18.44
C ALA A 34 -51.05 -10.01 17.03
N LEU A 35 -50.79 -10.91 16.06
CA LEU A 35 -51.44 -10.97 14.74
C LEU A 35 -52.97 -11.17 14.88
N ALA A 36 -53.74 -10.54 13.98
CA ALA A 36 -55.03 -11.07 13.52
C ALA A 36 -55.29 -10.68 12.06
N LEU A 37 -55.77 -11.67 11.31
CA LEU A 37 -55.97 -11.73 9.86
C LEU A 37 -57.43 -11.44 9.46
N LEU A 38 -57.59 -11.10 8.17
CA LEU A 38 -58.74 -11.34 7.28
C LEU A 38 -60.00 -10.45 7.37
N SER A 39 -60.29 -9.80 6.24
CA SER A 39 -61.65 -9.55 5.77
C SER A 39 -61.67 -9.69 4.24
N ALA A 40 -62.48 -10.62 3.74
CA ALA A 40 -62.69 -10.92 2.32
C ALA A 40 -64.06 -10.41 1.87
N ALA A 41 -64.14 -9.82 0.67
CA ALA A 41 -65.31 -9.68 -0.20
C ALA A 41 -64.82 -9.06 -1.54
N GLY A 42 -65.16 -9.49 -2.76
CA GLY A 42 -66.05 -10.54 -3.25
C GLY A 42 -65.84 -10.76 -4.77
N CYS A 43 -66.42 -11.84 -5.30
CA CYS A 43 -66.44 -12.25 -6.72
C CYS A 43 -67.37 -11.34 -7.56
N SER A 44 -67.15 -11.01 -8.83
CA SER A 44 -67.33 -11.80 -10.08
C SER A 44 -67.29 -10.76 -11.24
N THR A 45 -66.85 -10.98 -12.49
CA THR A 45 -67.14 -12.01 -13.49
C THR A 45 -65.94 -12.15 -14.45
N SER A 46 -65.73 -13.34 -15.01
CA SER A 46 -64.78 -13.60 -16.10
C SER A 46 -65.53 -13.72 -17.42
N GLY A 47 -64.98 -13.13 -18.48
CA GLY A 47 -65.34 -13.48 -19.85
C GLY A 47 -65.24 -12.33 -20.84
N ASP A 48 -64.02 -11.94 -21.23
CA ASP A 48 -63.75 -11.93 -22.67
C ASP A 48 -62.25 -12.08 -22.96
N GLY A 49 -61.96 -12.91 -23.96
CA GLY A 49 -60.62 -13.30 -24.35
C GLY A 49 -59.95 -12.22 -25.19
N GLY A 50 -58.90 -11.63 -24.66
CA GLY A 50 -57.95 -10.82 -25.40
C GLY A 50 -56.64 -10.80 -24.63
N MET A 51 -55.61 -11.46 -25.16
CA MET A 51 -54.27 -11.42 -24.58
C MET A 51 -53.81 -9.96 -24.49
N PRO A 52 -53.55 -9.39 -23.29
CA PRO A 52 -52.82 -8.15 -23.22
C PRO A 52 -51.38 -8.47 -23.59
N VAL A 53 -50.93 -7.88 -24.69
CA VAL A 53 -49.50 -7.76 -24.98
C VAL A 53 -48.88 -7.12 -23.74
N LEU A 54 -47.93 -7.83 -23.12
CA LEU A 54 -47.08 -7.26 -22.07
C LEU A 54 -46.32 -6.10 -22.72
N ASP A 55 -46.84 -4.88 -22.55
CA ASP A 55 -46.08 -3.67 -22.77
C ASP A 55 -45.08 -3.63 -21.61
N LEU A 56 -43.88 -4.14 -21.87
CA LEU A 56 -42.75 -3.95 -20.97
C LEU A 56 -42.44 -2.46 -21.00
N ASP A 57 -42.99 -1.74 -20.02
CA ASP A 57 -42.57 -0.40 -19.65
C ASP A 57 -41.04 -0.41 -19.52
N ASN A 58 -40.35 0.05 -20.56
CA ASN A 58 -38.88 0.15 -20.59
C ASN A 58 -38.40 1.38 -19.82
N THR A 59 -39.19 1.84 -18.84
CA THR A 59 -38.73 2.74 -17.79
C THR A 59 -37.70 1.99 -16.96
N VAL A 60 -36.45 2.07 -17.41
CA VAL A 60 -35.26 1.88 -16.59
C VAL A 60 -35.47 2.75 -15.35
N THR A 61 -35.88 2.12 -14.24
CA THR A 61 -35.71 2.68 -12.91
C THR A 61 -34.24 2.98 -12.79
N GLY A 62 -33.91 4.27 -12.76
CA GLY A 62 -32.55 4.78 -12.77
C GLY A 62 -31.67 4.05 -11.79
N SER A 63 -30.87 3.11 -12.30
CA SER A 63 -29.55 2.90 -11.77
C SER A 63 -28.83 4.22 -12.04
N VAL A 64 -28.76 5.07 -11.01
CA VAL A 64 -27.78 6.16 -10.98
C VAL A 64 -26.48 5.50 -11.42
N PRO A 65 -25.93 5.81 -12.62
CA PRO A 65 -24.58 5.41 -12.90
C PRO A 65 -23.82 6.09 -11.78
N GLN A 66 -23.19 5.32 -10.91
CA GLN A 66 -22.11 5.86 -10.11
C GLN A 66 -21.17 6.44 -11.16
N MET A 67 -21.30 7.75 -11.44
CA MET A 67 -20.37 8.53 -12.23
C MET A 67 -19.11 8.57 -11.38
N ARG A 68 -18.43 7.43 -11.29
CA ARG A 68 -17.00 7.45 -11.10
C ARG A 68 -16.50 8.25 -12.29
N PRO A 69 -15.79 9.37 -12.06
CA PRO A 69 -15.05 10.00 -13.13
C PRO A 69 -14.31 8.91 -13.91
N ALA A 70 -14.26 9.05 -15.24
CA ALA A 70 -13.42 8.15 -16.02
C ALA A 70 -12.02 8.17 -15.39
N ILE A 71 -11.49 6.98 -15.08
CA ILE A 71 -10.12 6.81 -14.59
C ILE A 71 -9.24 7.74 -15.42
N SER A 72 -8.57 8.68 -14.77
CA SER A 72 -7.68 9.66 -15.36
C SER A 72 -6.80 8.95 -16.39
N VAL A 73 -6.93 9.34 -17.66
CA VAL A 73 -6.18 8.68 -18.74
C VAL A 73 -4.79 9.30 -18.77
N ASP A 74 -3.90 8.78 -17.94
CA ASP A 74 -2.48 9.13 -18.03
C ASP A 74 -1.87 8.49 -19.28
N LYS A 75 -1.51 9.32 -20.25
CA LYS A 75 -0.89 8.90 -21.53
C LYS A 75 0.43 8.13 -21.38
N ASN A 76 1.10 8.22 -20.23
CA ASN A 76 2.35 7.51 -19.94
C ASN A 76 2.11 6.13 -19.30
N ILE A 77 0.86 5.80 -18.97
CA ILE A 77 0.45 4.48 -18.50
C ILE A 77 -0.19 3.74 -19.69
N THR A 78 0.64 3.01 -20.42
CA THR A 78 0.29 2.33 -21.67
C THR A 78 0.25 0.81 -21.47
N GLY A 79 0.33 0.04 -22.56
CA GLY A 79 0.51 -1.41 -22.51
C GLY A 79 1.78 -1.80 -21.74
N ALA A 80 1.72 -2.93 -21.02
CA ALA A 80 2.85 -3.41 -20.23
C ALA A 80 4.08 -3.69 -21.10
N ASP A 81 3.89 -4.11 -22.35
CA ASP A 81 4.94 -4.27 -23.36
C ASP A 81 5.71 -2.98 -23.60
N VAL A 82 5.03 -1.84 -23.67
CA VAL A 82 5.66 -0.52 -23.86
C VAL A 82 6.29 -0.02 -22.57
N MET A 83 5.57 -0.11 -21.44
CA MET A 83 6.08 0.38 -20.15
C MET A 83 7.33 -0.36 -19.67
N TYR A 84 7.45 -1.64 -20.01
CA TYR A 84 8.55 -2.52 -19.57
C TYR A 84 9.57 -2.83 -20.66
N ALA A 85 9.48 -2.17 -21.82
CA ALA A 85 10.46 -2.26 -22.89
C ALA A 85 11.88 -1.86 -22.44
N ALA A 86 12.88 -2.26 -23.21
CA ALA A 86 14.23 -1.73 -23.08
C ALA A 86 14.24 -0.23 -23.39
N LEU A 87 15.06 0.53 -22.67
CA LEU A 87 15.21 1.98 -22.89
C LEU A 87 16.62 2.46 -22.58
N THR A 88 17.01 3.57 -23.19
CA THR A 88 18.27 4.25 -22.86
C THR A 88 18.00 5.40 -21.91
N ASP A 89 18.69 5.41 -20.77
CA ASP A 89 18.56 6.43 -19.73
C ASP A 89 19.95 6.88 -19.28
N ASN A 90 20.28 8.15 -19.51
CA ASN A 90 21.59 8.74 -19.19
C ASN A 90 22.80 7.91 -19.69
N GLY A 91 22.69 7.35 -20.89
CA GLY A 91 23.74 6.52 -21.51
C GLY A 91 23.75 5.06 -21.06
N PHE A 92 22.89 4.67 -20.11
CA PHE A 92 22.71 3.27 -19.73
C PHE A 92 21.58 2.64 -20.54
N ASN A 93 21.84 1.47 -21.13
CA ASN A 93 20.81 0.67 -21.79
C ASN A 93 20.13 -0.23 -20.76
N VAL A 94 19.01 0.23 -20.22
CA VAL A 94 18.18 -0.53 -19.27
C VAL A 94 17.50 -1.65 -20.05
N PRO A 95 17.70 -2.93 -19.65
CA PRO A 95 17.11 -4.05 -20.38
C PRO A 95 15.59 -4.09 -20.22
N GLU A 96 14.94 -4.70 -21.21
CA GLU A 96 13.52 -5.06 -21.12
C GLU A 96 13.26 -5.96 -19.92
N VAL A 97 12.12 -5.75 -19.27
CA VAL A 97 11.65 -6.60 -18.19
C VAL A 97 10.65 -7.61 -18.74
N PRO A 98 10.82 -8.92 -18.47
CA PRO A 98 9.89 -9.95 -18.92
C PRO A 98 8.59 -9.88 -18.11
N TYR A 99 7.77 -8.86 -18.37
CA TYR A 99 6.61 -8.49 -17.56
C TYR A 99 5.57 -9.60 -17.45
N LEU A 100 5.52 -10.54 -18.40
CA LEU A 100 4.68 -11.75 -18.33
C LEU A 100 5.01 -12.64 -17.13
N LYS A 101 6.24 -12.60 -16.62
CA LYS A 101 6.67 -13.31 -15.39
C LYS A 101 6.31 -12.56 -14.11
N ILE A 102 5.85 -11.32 -14.22
CA ILE A 102 5.41 -10.49 -13.11
C ILE A 102 3.88 -10.57 -13.07
N LYS A 103 3.32 -10.84 -11.89
CA LYS A 103 1.87 -10.95 -11.78
C LYS A 103 1.20 -9.60 -12.13
N PRO A 104 0.06 -9.60 -12.84
CA PRO A 104 -0.57 -8.36 -13.32
C PRO A 104 -0.84 -7.31 -12.23
N GLU A 105 -1.13 -7.73 -11.00
CA GLU A 105 -1.38 -6.83 -9.88
C GLU A 105 -0.16 -5.99 -9.48
N PHE A 106 1.06 -6.51 -9.69
CA PHE A 106 2.31 -5.83 -9.37
C PHE A 106 2.86 -4.99 -10.52
N ARG A 107 2.19 -4.99 -11.67
CA ARG A 107 2.53 -4.11 -12.78
C ARG A 107 1.95 -2.72 -12.54
N ARG A 108 2.62 -1.71 -13.09
CA ARG A 108 2.19 -0.32 -13.02
C ARG A 108 0.82 -0.17 -13.67
N GLN A 109 -0.11 0.48 -12.96
CA GLN A 109 -1.45 0.72 -13.46
C GLN A 109 -2.13 1.87 -12.71
N ILE A 110 -3.15 2.45 -13.33
CA ILE A 110 -4.02 3.43 -12.67
C ILE A 110 -5.13 2.68 -11.95
N VAL A 111 -5.38 3.05 -10.71
CA VAL A 111 -6.43 2.48 -9.86
C VAL A 111 -7.22 3.60 -9.21
N VAL A 112 -8.42 3.28 -8.72
CA VAL A 112 -9.14 4.18 -7.82
C VAL A 112 -8.32 4.37 -6.54
N ASP A 113 -8.14 5.61 -6.12
CA ASP A 113 -7.46 5.92 -4.87
C ASP A 113 -8.35 5.59 -3.67
N THR A 114 -7.83 4.74 -2.79
CA THR A 114 -8.46 4.39 -1.52
C THR A 114 -7.60 4.79 -0.31
N THR A 115 -6.52 5.57 -0.54
CA THR A 115 -5.56 5.94 0.50
C THR A 115 -6.06 7.07 1.40
N GLY A 116 -6.92 7.95 0.87
CA GLY A 116 -7.43 9.13 1.58
C GLY A 116 -6.40 10.25 1.72
N GLU A 117 -5.26 10.15 1.03
CA GLU A 117 -4.21 11.18 1.06
C GLU A 117 -4.42 12.26 -0.02
N ALA A 118 -3.75 13.40 0.12
CA ALA A 118 -3.83 14.46 -0.88
C ALA A 118 -3.06 14.10 -2.17
N PRO A 119 -3.50 14.58 -3.35
CA PRO A 119 -2.75 14.43 -4.60
C PRO A 119 -1.28 14.82 -4.50
N GLY A 120 -0.41 14.02 -5.12
CA GLY A 120 1.05 14.14 -5.03
C GLY A 120 1.67 13.41 -3.84
N THR A 121 0.88 12.83 -2.94
CA THR A 121 1.38 11.97 -1.86
C THR A 121 1.81 10.61 -2.40
N ILE A 122 2.96 10.14 -1.92
CA ILE A 122 3.45 8.78 -2.16
C ILE A 122 3.03 7.92 -0.96
N VAL A 123 2.24 6.90 -1.19
CA VAL A 123 1.78 5.97 -0.14
C VAL A 123 2.41 4.61 -0.38
N VAL A 124 3.20 4.13 0.59
CA VAL A 124 3.77 2.77 0.55
C VAL A 124 2.98 1.90 1.50
N HIS A 125 2.29 0.90 0.94
CA HIS A 125 1.60 -0.09 1.75
C HIS A 125 2.44 -1.37 1.85
N LEU A 126 3.08 -1.58 3.00
CA LEU A 126 4.09 -2.61 3.22
C LEU A 126 3.53 -4.03 3.11
N LYS A 127 2.31 -4.25 3.63
CA LYS A 127 1.65 -5.57 3.61
C LYS A 127 1.21 -5.97 2.21
N GLU A 128 0.63 -5.03 1.47
CA GLU A 128 0.20 -5.24 0.09
C GLU A 128 1.37 -5.29 -0.89
N ARG A 129 2.53 -4.75 -0.48
CA ARG A 129 3.70 -4.55 -1.34
C ARG A 129 3.35 -3.73 -2.57
N MET A 130 2.65 -2.64 -2.31
CA MET A 130 2.25 -1.65 -3.30
C MET A 130 2.75 -0.27 -2.90
N LEU A 131 3.08 0.53 -3.90
CA LEU A 131 3.30 1.96 -3.78
C LEU A 131 2.25 2.66 -4.63
N TYR A 132 1.64 3.71 -4.10
CA TYR A 132 0.65 4.53 -4.78
C TYR A 132 1.16 5.96 -4.88
N LEU A 133 1.06 6.58 -6.06
CA LEU A 133 1.21 8.02 -6.23
C LEU A 133 -0.18 8.60 -6.46
N VAL A 134 -0.72 9.27 -5.44
CA VAL A 134 -2.08 9.82 -5.47
C VAL A 134 -2.20 10.88 -6.56
N GLN A 135 -3.20 10.74 -7.42
CA GLN A 135 -3.51 11.67 -8.49
C GLN A 135 -4.72 12.54 -8.12
N PRO A 136 -4.88 13.71 -8.75
CA PRO A 136 -6.16 14.40 -8.77
C PRO A 136 -7.26 13.52 -9.38
N GLY A 137 -8.52 13.79 -9.03
CA GLY A 137 -9.67 13.10 -9.64
C GLY A 137 -10.08 11.78 -8.98
N GLY A 138 -9.45 11.41 -7.86
CA GLY A 138 -9.79 10.20 -7.10
C GLY A 138 -9.09 8.92 -7.59
N ASP A 139 -8.03 9.07 -8.37
CA ASP A 139 -7.20 7.95 -8.84
C ASP A 139 -5.81 7.98 -8.20
N ALA A 140 -5.10 6.87 -8.31
CA ALA A 140 -3.69 6.75 -7.97
C ALA A 140 -2.96 5.92 -9.03
N ILE A 141 -1.69 6.23 -9.27
CA ILE A 141 -0.81 5.33 -10.01
C ILE A 141 -0.25 4.31 -9.03
N ARG A 142 -0.58 3.04 -9.21
CA ARG A 142 -0.09 1.93 -8.39
C ARG A 142 1.12 1.28 -9.04
N TYR A 143 2.13 0.98 -8.23
CA TYR A 143 3.36 0.27 -8.59
C TYR A 143 3.54 -0.92 -7.64
N GLY A 144 3.91 -2.08 -8.17
CA GLY A 144 4.38 -3.18 -7.32
C GLY A 144 5.74 -2.86 -6.73
N VAL A 145 5.97 -3.24 -5.48
CA VAL A 145 7.27 -3.07 -4.81
C VAL A 145 7.81 -4.36 -4.20
N GLY A 146 9.13 -4.46 -4.12
CA GLY A 146 9.80 -5.39 -3.21
C GLY A 146 10.09 -4.69 -1.89
N ILE A 147 9.77 -5.33 -0.76
CA ILE A 147 10.01 -4.76 0.57
C ILE A 147 11.07 -5.57 1.27
N GLY A 148 12.20 -4.96 1.60
CA GLY A 148 13.22 -5.61 2.43
C GLY A 148 12.84 -5.62 3.92
N LYS A 149 13.52 -6.47 4.71
CA LYS A 149 13.37 -6.51 6.17
C LYS A 149 13.51 -5.12 6.80
N ASP A 150 14.43 -4.31 6.29
CA ASP A 150 14.61 -2.95 6.77
C ASP A 150 13.40 -2.09 6.47
N GLY A 151 12.75 -2.27 5.31
CA GLY A 151 11.49 -1.63 4.92
C GLY A 151 10.34 -1.74 5.95
N PHE A 152 10.39 -2.73 6.86
CA PHE A 152 9.40 -2.89 7.93
C PHE A 152 9.76 -2.18 9.25
N ARG A 153 10.95 -1.59 9.38
CA ARG A 153 11.40 -1.03 10.68
C ARG A 153 10.95 0.43 10.89
N TRP A 154 10.27 1.04 9.92
CA TRP A 154 9.76 2.41 10.03
C TRP A 154 8.46 2.55 9.24
N SER A 155 7.50 3.24 9.85
CA SER A 155 6.20 3.61 9.30
C SER A 155 5.84 5.00 9.79
N GLY A 156 5.04 5.74 9.02
CA GLY A 156 4.62 7.08 9.37
C GLY A 156 4.70 8.06 8.21
N ARG A 157 4.64 9.35 8.55
CA ARG A 157 4.70 10.47 7.60
C ARG A 157 6.10 11.05 7.52
N ALA A 158 6.52 11.34 6.29
CA ALA A 158 7.79 11.94 5.94
C ALA A 158 7.68 12.67 4.60
N ASN A 159 8.81 13.13 4.06
CA ASN A 159 8.87 13.78 2.77
C ASN A 159 10.07 13.29 1.96
N ILE A 160 9.96 13.37 0.62
CA ILE A 160 11.12 13.23 -0.25
C ILE A 160 11.98 14.48 -0.13
N GLN A 161 13.23 14.34 0.33
CA GLN A 161 14.15 15.47 0.41
C GLN A 161 14.82 15.74 -0.94
N TYR A 162 15.28 14.67 -1.60
CA TYR A 162 15.89 14.74 -2.93
C TYR A 162 15.84 13.39 -3.63
N GLY A 163 16.02 13.46 -4.94
CA GLY A 163 16.27 12.32 -5.80
C GLY A 163 17.73 12.27 -6.29
N ARG A 164 18.17 11.08 -6.69
CA ARG A 164 19.40 10.85 -7.44
C ARG A 164 19.16 9.92 -8.61
N GLU A 165 19.82 10.23 -9.71
CA GLU A 165 19.89 9.39 -10.90
C GLU A 165 21.16 8.55 -10.85
N TRP A 166 21.05 7.26 -11.18
CA TRP A 166 22.11 6.27 -11.10
C TRP A 166 22.98 6.43 -9.85
N PRO A 167 22.38 6.33 -8.64
CA PRO A 167 23.06 6.65 -7.40
C PRO A 167 24.22 5.70 -7.09
N THR A 168 25.26 6.21 -6.45
CA THR A 168 26.28 5.39 -5.80
C THR A 168 25.64 4.60 -4.66
N TRP A 169 25.96 3.31 -4.58
CA TRP A 169 25.51 2.45 -3.49
C TRP A 169 26.68 2.04 -2.60
N THR A 170 26.54 2.22 -1.29
CA THR A 170 27.51 1.70 -0.32
C THR A 170 26.85 0.57 0.48
N PRO A 171 27.41 -0.65 0.47
CA PRO A 171 26.89 -1.75 1.27
C PRO A 171 26.98 -1.43 2.77
N PRO A 172 25.92 -1.67 3.55
CA PRO A 172 25.99 -1.58 5.01
C PRO A 172 27.05 -2.53 5.58
N PRO A 173 27.75 -2.18 6.68
CA PRO A 173 28.76 -3.05 7.28
C PRO A 173 28.26 -4.46 7.62
N GLU A 174 27.03 -4.58 8.10
CA GLU A 174 26.41 -5.86 8.43
C GLU A 174 26.15 -6.71 7.19
N MET A 175 25.96 -6.07 6.03
CA MET A 175 25.83 -6.78 4.75
C MET A 175 27.19 -7.34 4.31
N ILE A 176 28.28 -6.57 4.47
CA ILE A 176 29.64 -7.05 4.19
C ILE A 176 30.00 -8.24 5.09
N GLN A 177 29.62 -8.21 6.38
CA GLN A 177 29.85 -9.34 7.29
C GLN A 177 29.19 -10.63 6.81
N ARG A 178 27.97 -10.54 6.24
CA ARG A 178 27.25 -11.70 5.68
C ARG A 178 27.74 -12.10 4.28
N LYS A 179 28.29 -11.14 3.53
CA LYS A 179 28.74 -11.25 2.14
C LYS A 179 30.09 -10.55 1.96
N PRO A 180 31.20 -11.18 2.39
CA PRO A 180 32.52 -10.54 2.42
C PRO A 180 33.01 -10.04 1.05
N GLU A 181 32.53 -10.62 -0.05
CA GLU A 181 32.83 -10.21 -1.42
C GLU A 181 32.39 -8.76 -1.74
N LEU A 182 31.48 -8.20 -0.95
CA LEU A 182 31.02 -6.82 -1.08
C LEU A 182 32.02 -5.79 -0.55
N VAL A 183 33.07 -6.20 0.17
CA VAL A 183 34.09 -5.27 0.71
C VAL A 183 34.73 -4.41 -0.37
N LYS A 184 34.83 -4.90 -1.61
CA LYS A 184 35.32 -4.12 -2.75
C LYS A 184 34.50 -2.86 -3.02
N TRP A 185 33.24 -2.83 -2.58
CA TRP A 185 32.32 -1.70 -2.71
C TRP A 185 32.19 -0.87 -1.43
N GLN A 186 33.02 -1.08 -0.41
CA GLN A 186 32.98 -0.29 0.82
C GLN A 186 33.14 1.23 0.58
N GLY A 187 33.86 1.60 -0.49
CA GLY A 187 34.02 3.00 -0.94
C GLY A 187 32.90 3.50 -1.85
N GLY A 188 31.88 2.67 -2.13
CA GLY A 188 30.78 2.94 -3.05
C GLY A 188 30.91 2.18 -4.37
N GLN A 189 29.88 1.42 -4.72
CA GLN A 189 29.65 0.93 -6.07
C GLN A 189 29.07 2.08 -6.92
N PRO A 190 29.68 2.42 -8.06
CA PRO A 190 29.14 3.46 -8.93
C PRO A 190 27.75 3.08 -9.47
N GLY A 191 27.00 4.09 -9.91
CA GLY A 191 25.74 3.87 -10.62
C GLY A 191 25.92 3.02 -11.87
N GLY A 192 24.97 2.11 -12.11
CA GLY A 192 24.97 1.29 -13.32
C GLY A 192 24.01 0.11 -13.23
N LEU A 193 23.96 -0.70 -14.29
CA LEU A 193 22.99 -1.80 -14.44
C LEU A 193 23.08 -2.88 -13.36
N THR A 194 24.25 -3.02 -12.72
CA THR A 194 24.47 -4.00 -11.64
C THR A 194 24.38 -3.38 -10.24
N ASN A 195 24.09 -2.08 -10.13
CA ASN A 195 23.95 -1.40 -8.86
C ASN A 195 22.60 -1.75 -8.22
N PRO A 196 22.57 -2.17 -6.93
CA PRO A 196 21.33 -2.61 -6.28
C PRO A 196 20.34 -1.48 -5.98
N LEU A 197 20.74 -0.21 -6.08
CA LEU A 197 19.83 0.94 -6.03
C LEU A 197 19.16 1.25 -7.38
N GLY A 198 19.60 0.59 -8.45
CA GLY A 198 19.02 0.73 -9.79
C GLY A 198 19.16 2.13 -10.38
N ALA A 199 18.22 2.49 -11.24
CA ALA A 199 18.29 3.71 -12.05
C ALA A 199 18.05 5.00 -11.25
N ARG A 200 17.29 4.96 -10.16
CA ARG A 200 16.91 6.13 -9.36
C ARG A 200 16.80 5.77 -7.88
N ALA A 201 17.07 6.74 -7.01
CA ALA A 201 16.73 6.64 -5.59
C ALA A 201 16.14 7.96 -5.07
N LEU A 202 15.07 7.84 -4.30
CA LEU A 202 14.38 8.91 -3.59
C LEU A 202 14.68 8.77 -2.09
N TYR A 203 15.17 9.85 -1.48
CA TYR A 203 15.64 9.86 -0.10
C TYR A 203 14.58 10.46 0.82
N ILE A 204 14.16 9.68 1.80
CA ILE A 204 13.04 10.01 2.69
C ILE A 204 13.57 10.66 3.97
N TYR A 205 13.05 11.85 4.28
CA TYR A 205 13.41 12.60 5.47
C TYR A 205 12.19 12.83 6.35
N GLN A 206 12.38 12.72 7.66
CA GLN A 206 11.39 13.03 8.67
C GLN A 206 11.97 14.12 9.57
N ASP A 207 11.23 15.22 9.75
CA ASP A 207 11.64 16.37 10.58
C ASP A 207 13.06 16.90 10.25
N GLY A 208 13.39 16.94 8.95
CA GLY A 208 14.68 17.41 8.45
C GLY A 208 15.84 16.42 8.61
N LYS A 209 15.59 15.21 9.12
CA LYS A 209 16.61 14.15 9.31
C LYS A 209 16.43 13.02 8.30
N ASP A 210 17.55 12.50 7.79
CA ASP A 210 17.54 11.31 6.94
C ASP A 210 17.01 10.13 7.76
N THR A 211 15.96 9.48 7.28
CA THR A 211 15.40 8.29 7.92
C THR A 211 16.28 7.05 7.70
N GLY A 212 17.19 7.10 6.72
CA GLY A 212 17.87 5.92 6.20
C GLY A 212 16.99 5.09 5.26
N TYR A 213 15.76 5.53 4.96
CA TYR A 213 14.87 4.86 4.02
C TYR A 213 14.92 5.49 2.65
N ARG A 214 14.84 4.62 1.65
CA ARG A 214 14.82 5.00 0.24
C ARG A 214 13.71 4.26 -0.50
N ILE A 215 13.13 4.95 -1.48
CA ILE A 215 12.38 4.32 -2.57
C ILE A 215 13.33 4.31 -3.76
N HIS A 216 13.67 3.14 -4.28
CA HIS A 216 14.74 3.03 -5.27
C HIS A 216 14.44 1.96 -6.33
N GLY A 217 15.18 2.00 -7.43
CA GLY A 217 15.11 1.00 -8.49
C GLY A 217 15.81 -0.30 -8.11
N SER A 218 15.66 -1.32 -8.94
CA SER A 218 16.38 -2.58 -8.80
C SER A 218 16.52 -3.24 -10.16
N PRO A 219 17.69 -3.79 -10.50
CA PRO A 219 17.83 -4.69 -11.65
C PRO A 219 17.12 -6.04 -11.43
N GLU A 220 16.85 -6.40 -10.17
CA GLU A 220 16.18 -7.64 -9.78
C GLU A 220 14.66 -7.49 -9.87
N TRP A 221 14.10 -7.37 -11.07
CA TRP A 221 12.66 -7.23 -11.29
C TRP A 221 11.84 -8.38 -10.68
N TRP A 222 12.43 -9.57 -10.51
CA TRP A 222 11.78 -10.72 -9.90
C TRP A 222 11.57 -10.58 -8.38
N SER A 223 12.17 -9.56 -7.75
CA SER A 223 11.98 -9.25 -6.32
C SER A 223 10.65 -8.54 -6.01
N ILE A 224 9.95 -8.05 -7.03
CA ILE A 224 8.72 -7.29 -6.87
C ILE A 224 7.57 -8.19 -6.41
N GLY A 225 6.82 -7.72 -5.42
CA GLY A 225 5.78 -8.51 -4.76
C GLY A 225 6.32 -9.52 -3.73
N GLN A 226 7.63 -9.50 -3.44
CA GLN A 226 8.26 -10.40 -2.46
C GLN A 226 8.76 -9.67 -1.21
N ALA A 227 8.98 -10.43 -0.13
CA ALA A 227 9.68 -9.98 1.05
C ALA A 227 11.18 -10.29 0.90
N MET A 228 12.02 -9.26 0.95
CA MET A 228 13.46 -9.36 0.71
C MET A 228 14.25 -9.35 2.03
N SER A 229 15.45 -9.93 2.03
CA SER A 229 16.29 -10.03 3.23
C SER A 229 16.95 -8.72 3.64
N SER A 230 17.02 -7.73 2.76
CA SER A 230 17.67 -6.43 2.99
C SER A 230 17.09 -5.33 2.11
N GLY A 231 17.27 -4.07 2.52
CA GLY A 231 16.90 -2.90 1.74
C GLY A 231 15.51 -2.34 2.07
N CYS A 232 15.21 -1.18 1.49
CA CYS A 232 14.02 -0.40 1.80
C CYS A 232 12.87 -0.79 0.85
N VAL A 233 12.46 0.11 -0.06
CA VAL A 233 11.38 -0.10 -1.03
C VAL A 233 11.98 -0.16 -2.43
N ARG A 234 11.83 -1.30 -3.10
CA ARG A 234 12.40 -1.57 -4.43
C ARG A 234 11.33 -1.52 -5.50
N LEU A 235 11.58 -0.81 -6.57
CA LEU A 235 10.78 -0.79 -7.80
C LEU A 235 11.58 -1.37 -8.95
N ILE A 236 10.87 -1.78 -10.00
CA ILE A 236 11.47 -2.05 -11.30
C ILE A 236 12.13 -0.76 -11.80
N ASN A 237 13.25 -0.85 -12.53
CA ASN A 237 13.95 0.34 -13.03
C ASN A 237 13.03 1.26 -13.86
N GLN A 238 12.21 0.70 -14.74
CA GLN A 238 11.21 1.42 -15.54
C GLN A 238 10.19 2.16 -14.65
N ASP A 239 9.78 1.54 -13.55
CA ASP A 239 8.79 2.10 -12.63
C ASP A 239 9.38 3.18 -11.72
N ILE A 240 10.62 3.03 -11.25
CA ILE A 240 11.26 4.11 -10.50
C ILE A 240 11.59 5.31 -11.41
N ILE A 241 11.91 5.09 -12.69
CA ILE A 241 12.15 6.18 -13.64
C ILE A 241 10.86 6.97 -13.85
N ASP A 242 9.74 6.28 -14.04
CA ASP A 242 8.42 6.90 -14.16
C ASP A 242 8.05 7.66 -12.87
N LEU A 243 8.12 7.02 -11.70
CA LEU A 243 7.85 7.67 -10.42
C LEU A 243 8.74 8.90 -10.20
N TYR A 244 10.04 8.78 -10.46
CA TYR A 244 11.01 9.86 -10.29
C TYR A 244 10.67 11.07 -11.15
N SER A 245 10.18 10.86 -12.37
CA SER A 245 9.78 11.95 -13.28
C SER A 245 8.56 12.74 -12.80
N ARG A 246 7.76 12.16 -11.90
CA ARG A 246 6.49 12.70 -11.41
C ARG A 246 6.61 13.36 -10.04
N VAL A 247 7.65 13.01 -9.28
CA VAL A 247 7.84 13.50 -7.92
C VAL A 247 8.86 14.63 -7.88
N SER A 248 8.62 15.58 -6.99
CA SER A 248 9.48 16.73 -6.74
C SER A 248 10.02 16.69 -5.31
N LYS A 249 10.88 17.66 -4.97
CA LYS A 249 11.33 17.83 -3.59
C LYS A 249 10.11 18.19 -2.72
N LYS A 250 10.10 17.67 -1.50
CA LYS A 250 9.06 17.83 -0.47
C LYS A 250 7.76 17.05 -0.70
N ASN A 251 7.64 16.25 -1.76
CA ASN A 251 6.48 15.37 -1.93
C ASN A 251 6.24 14.56 -0.63
N PRO A 252 5.01 14.56 -0.09
CA PRO A 252 4.69 13.80 1.10
C PRO A 252 4.86 12.31 0.86
N VAL A 253 5.33 11.59 1.87
CA VAL A 253 5.42 10.14 1.88
C VAL A 253 4.72 9.62 3.13
N VAL A 254 3.89 8.60 2.95
CA VAL A 254 3.24 7.86 4.03
C VAL A 254 3.58 6.39 3.88
N VAL A 255 4.10 5.78 4.94
CA VAL A 255 4.41 4.34 4.98
C VAL A 255 3.52 3.66 6.01
N MET A 256 2.79 2.61 5.59
CA MET A 256 1.77 1.93 6.40
C MET A 256 1.68 0.41 6.17
#